data_AF-A0A974WUT0-F1
#
_entry.id   AF-A0A974WUT0-F1
#
_cell.length_a   1.000
_cell.length_b   1.000
_cell.length_c   1.000
_cell.angle_alpha   90.00
_cell.angle_beta   90.00
_cell.angle_gamma   90.00
#
_symmetry.space_group_name_H-M   'P 1'
#
loop_
_entity.id
_entity.type
_entity.pdbx_description
1 polymer ?
#
loop_
_entity_poly.entity_id
_entity_poly.type
_entity_poly.pdbx_seq_one_letter_code
_entity_poly.pdbx_strand_id
1 'polypeptide(L)' 'MSKCGAKTEVYSRVCGYFRPVSNWNKGKKEEFKDRKTYELETAQSKEAVA' A
#
# COMPACT_ATOMS: atom_id res chain seq x y z
N MET A 1 -5.15 21.44 -12.68
CA MET A 1 -4.64 20.53 -13.73
C MET A 1 -3.15 20.37 -13.55
N SER A 2 -2.66 19.13 -13.48
CA SER A 2 -1.29 18.70 -13.87
C SER A 2 -1.12 17.21 -13.52
N LYS A 3 -2.00 16.34 -14.03
CA LYS A 3 -1.69 14.90 -14.09
C LYS A 3 -1.07 14.69 -15.46
N CYS A 4 0.21 14.34 -15.51
CA CYS A 4 0.99 14.14 -16.73
C CYS A 4 0.52 12.94 -17.59
N GLY A 5 -0.54 12.21 -17.17
CA GLY A 5 -1.09 11.05 -17.88
C GLY A 5 -0.19 9.81 -17.87
N ALA A 6 1.04 9.92 -17.36
CA ALA A 6 2.00 8.82 -17.32
C ALA A 6 1.67 7.80 -16.24
N LYS A 7 2.01 6.53 -16.49
CA LYS A 7 1.92 5.46 -15.49
C LYS A 7 2.91 5.73 -14.36
N THR A 8 2.42 5.76 -13.13
CA THR A 8 3.27 5.89 -11.94
C THR A 8 3.79 4.53 -11.54
N GLU A 9 5.10 4.43 -11.30
CA GLU A 9 5.68 3.22 -10.76
C GLU A 9 5.54 3.20 -9.24
N VAL A 10 4.96 2.12 -8.71
CA VAL A 10 4.68 1.98 -7.29
C VAL A 10 5.77 1.14 -6.64
N TYR A 11 6.37 1.66 -5.57
CA TYR A 11 7.42 1.01 -4.81
C TYR A 11 6.92 0.61 -3.42
N SER A 12 7.45 -0.49 -2.89
CA SER A 12 7.16 -0.93 -1.53
C SER A 12 8.40 -1.52 -0.88
N ARG A 13 8.46 -1.44 0.47
CA ARG A 13 9.61 -1.88 1.25
C ARG A 13 9.54 -3.39 1.53
N VAL A 14 10.56 -4.12 1.10
CA VAL A 14 10.66 -5.59 1.22
C VAL A 14 12.00 -5.93 1.84
N CYS A 15 12.02 -6.25 3.15
CA CYS A 15 13.24 -6.61 3.90
C CYS A 15 14.36 -5.56 3.87
N GLY A 16 14.02 -4.28 4.09
CA GLY A 16 15.01 -3.24 4.34
C GLY A 16 15.20 -2.22 3.21
N TYR A 17 14.85 -2.57 1.97
CA TYR A 17 14.99 -1.70 0.79
C TYR A 17 13.70 -1.59 -0.02
N PHE A 18 13.63 -0.60 -0.92
CA PHE A 18 12.49 -0.38 -1.81
C PHE A 18 12.62 -1.20 -3.10
N ARG A 19 11.54 -1.90 -3.47
CA ARG A 19 11.44 -2.67 -4.72
C ARG A 19 10.15 -2.28 -5.46
N PRO A 20 10.17 -2.14 -6.79
CA PRO A 20 8.95 -1.87 -7.56
C PRO A 20 7.97 -3.04 -7.43
N VAL A 21 6.71 -2.72 -7.14
CA VAL A 21 5.62 -3.69 -6.92
C VAL A 21 5.32 -4.47 -8.20
N SER A 22 5.53 -3.84 -9.36
CA SER A 22 5.43 -4.49 -10.67
C SER A 22 6.31 -5.74 -10.79
N ASN A 23 7.43 -5.78 -10.04
CA ASN A 23 8.44 -6.82 -10.12
C ASN A 23 8.32 -7.87 -8.99
N TRP A 24 7.14 -8.01 -8.38
CA TRP A 24 6.86 -8.98 -7.33
C TRP A 24 6.44 -10.34 -7.89
N ASN A 25 7.14 -11.39 -7.45
CA ASN A 25 6.75 -12.78 -7.71
C ASN A 25 5.50 -13.17 -6.90
N LYS A 26 4.85 -14.29 -7.25
CA LYS A 26 3.62 -14.77 -6.61
C LYS A 26 3.74 -14.86 -5.07
N GLY A 27 4.81 -15.49 -4.57
CA GLY A 27 5.03 -15.63 -3.13
C GLY A 27 5.17 -14.30 -2.40
N LYS A 28 5.82 -13.28 -3.00
CA LYS A 28 5.94 -11.96 -2.37
C LYS A 28 4.60 -11.21 -2.30
N LYS A 29 3.71 -11.43 -3.28
CA LYS A 29 2.35 -10.92 -3.23
C LYS A 29 1.54 -11.59 -2.13
N GLU A 30 1.72 -12.90 -1.93
CA GLU A 30 1.08 -13.64 -0.84
C GLU A 30 1.61 -13.19 0.53
N GLU A 31 2.94 -13.15 0.72
CA GLU A 31 3.56 -12.62 1.94
C GLU A 31 3.10 -11.20 2.27
N PHE A 32 2.91 -10.34 1.27
CA PHE A 32 2.40 -8.99 1.50
C PHE A 32 0.94 -8.98 1.96
N LYS A 33 0.09 -9.89 1.46
CA LYS A 33 -1.31 -10.02 1.89
C LYS A 33 -1.43 -10.50 3.33
N ASP A 34 -0.50 -11.33 3.78
CA ASP A 34 -0.43 -11.80 5.16
C ASP A 34 0.10 -10.74 6.15
N ARG A 35 0.63 -9.61 5.66
CA ARG A 35 1.09 -8.52 6.55
C ARG A 35 -0.10 -7.87 7.24
N LYS A 36 -0.02 -7.77 8.57
CA LYS A 36 -0.96 -7.00 9.38
C LYS A 36 -0.47 -5.57 9.52
N THR A 37 -1.30 -4.61 9.15
CA THR A 37 -1.07 -3.21 9.44
C THR A 37 -1.49 -2.92 10.86
N TYR A 38 -0.71 -2.12 11.58
CA TYR A 38 -1.18 -1.54 12.83
C TYR A 38 -2.23 -0.50 12.50
N GLU A 39 -3.47 -0.75 12.91
CA GLU A 39 -4.48 0.29 12.97
C GLU A 39 -4.15 1.14 14.19
N LEU A 40 -3.70 2.37 13.94
CA LEU A 40 -3.73 3.37 15.00
C LEU A 40 -5.21 3.61 15.26
N GLU A 41 -5.67 3.30 16.48
CA GLU A 41 -7.03 3.58 16.94
C GLU A 41 -7.33 5.05 16.58
N THR A 42 -8.11 5.24 15.51
CA THR A 42 -8.24 6.54 14.89
C THR A 42 -8.97 7.45 15.87
N ALA A 43 -8.28 8.50 16.32
CA ALA A 43 -8.92 9.75 16.65
C ALA A 43 -9.64 10.26 15.38
N GLN A 44 -10.82 9.70 15.09
CA GLN A 44 -11.97 10.27 14.38
C GLN A 44 -12.99 9.16 14.08
N SER A 45 -13.94 9.04 15.01
CA SER A 45 -15.39 9.00 14.75
C SER A 45 -15.77 8.86 13.28
N LYS A 46 -16.28 7.69 12.89
CA LYS A 46 -17.20 7.61 11.76
C LYS A 46 -18.48 8.34 12.16
N GLU A 47 -18.73 9.51 11.57
CA GLU A 47 -20.09 10.02 11.39
C GLU A 47 -20.87 8.95 10.62
N ALA A 48 -21.68 8.18 11.32
CA ALA A 48 -22.88 7.57 10.77
C ALA A 48 -23.99 8.61 10.92
N VAL A 49 -24.13 9.48 9.92
CA VAL A 49 -25.40 10.19 9.71
C VAL A 49 -26.31 9.26 8.91
N ALA A 50 -27.53 9.17 9.45
CA ALA A 50 -28.68 8.37 9.09
C ALA A 50 -28.96 8.20 7.59
#